data_AF-A0A968WW59-F1
#
_entry.id   AF-A0A968WW59-F1
#
_cell.length_a   1.000
_cell.length_b   1.000
_cell.length_c   1.000
_cell.angle_alpha   90.00
_cell.angle_beta   90.00
_cell.angle_gamma   90.00
#
_symmetry.space_group_name_H-M   'P 1'
#
loop_
_entity.id
_entity.type
_entity.pdbx_description
1 polymer ?
#
loop_
_entity_poly.entity_id
_entity_poly.type
_entity_poly.pdbx_seq_one_letter_code
_entity_poly.pdbx_strand_id
1 'polypeptide(L)'
;MDRIAKCEPLPEYLPKREEFDLQTFLNQQCYDECSINVLIKVCPNIAESVQRYWGPAASNLGVESDWVLFQLSTSSLEYMAHWLIGLGNRVIVLEPTGLRKQVVATAKATWQHHQKMLSSESLLT
;
A
#
# COMPACT_ATOMS: atom_id res chain seq x y z
N MET A 1 -8.82 13.75 -4.95
CA MET A 1 -10.16 14.31 -5.28
C MET A 1 -10.83 14.87 -4.03
N ASP A 2 -10.77 14.12 -2.94
CA ASP A 2 -10.99 14.47 -1.53
C ASP A 2 -10.44 15.83 -1.03
N ARG A 3 -9.51 16.47 -1.74
CA ARG A 3 -8.94 17.78 -1.36
C ARG A 3 -9.51 18.98 -2.12
N ILE A 4 -10.45 18.80 -3.03
CA ILE A 4 -11.05 19.91 -3.79
C ILE A 4 -12.22 20.49 -2.99
N ALA A 5 -12.05 21.72 -2.50
CA ALA A 5 -13.07 22.40 -1.69
C ALA A 5 -14.22 22.99 -2.54
N LYS A 6 -13.93 23.40 -3.79
CA LYS A 6 -14.91 23.94 -4.74
C LYS A 6 -14.38 23.80 -6.16
N CYS A 7 -15.28 23.59 -7.12
CA CYS A 7 -14.98 23.54 -8.55
C CYS A 7 -16.09 24.30 -9.30
N GLU A 8 -15.72 25.26 -10.13
CA GLU A 8 -16.66 26.02 -10.97
C GLU A 8 -16.17 25.99 -12.43
N PRO A 9 -17.06 25.72 -13.41
CA PRO A 9 -16.69 25.74 -14.80
C PRO A 9 -16.45 27.18 -15.27
N LEU A 10 -15.31 27.41 -15.89
CA LEU A 10 -15.02 28.67 -16.57
C LEU A 10 -15.54 28.62 -18.02
N PRO A 11 -15.93 29.77 -18.60
CA PRO A 11 -16.40 29.85 -19.98
C PRO A 11 -15.29 29.62 -21.02
N GLU A 12 -14.02 29.60 -20.59
CA GLU A 12 -12.87 29.36 -21.47
C GLU A 12 -12.75 27.88 -21.87
N TYR A 13 -12.60 27.65 -23.17
CA TYR A 13 -12.31 26.33 -23.71
C TYR A 13 -10.80 26.08 -23.69
N LEU A 14 -10.37 25.09 -22.91
CA LEU A 14 -9.01 24.58 -22.94
C LEU A 14 -8.93 23.44 -23.97
N PRO A 15 -8.24 23.63 -25.11
CA PRO A 15 -8.11 22.58 -26.10
C PRO A 15 -7.29 21.41 -25.56
N LYS A 16 -7.69 20.19 -25.95
CA LYS A 16 -6.92 18.98 -25.65
C LYS A 16 -5.54 19.11 -26.31
N ARG A 17 -4.48 18.86 -25.54
CA ARG A 17 -3.13 18.71 -26.10
C ARG A 17 -3.05 17.34 -26.76
N GLU A 18 -2.97 17.30 -28.08
CA GLU A 18 -2.97 16.02 -28.82
C GLU A 18 -1.75 15.14 -28.51
N GLU A 19 -0.64 15.76 -28.11
CA GLU A 19 0.61 15.07 -27.78
C GLU A 19 0.70 14.62 -26.31
N PHE A 20 -0.32 14.91 -25.49
CA PHE A 20 -0.29 14.53 -24.07
C PHE A 20 -0.88 13.13 -23.85
N ASP A 21 -0.01 12.16 -23.59
CA ASP A 21 -0.40 10.82 -23.13
C ASP A 21 -0.49 10.79 -21.59
N LEU A 22 -1.73 10.79 -21.09
CA LEU A 22 -2.04 10.70 -19.67
C LEU A 22 -1.46 9.44 -19.03
N GLN A 23 -1.47 8.30 -19.74
CA GLN A 23 -0.98 7.03 -19.20
C GLN A 23 0.53 7.10 -18.98
N THR A 24 1.26 7.61 -19.98
CA THR A 24 2.71 7.81 -19.88
C THR A 24 3.07 8.80 -18.78
N PHE A 25 2.35 9.93 -18.69
CA PHE A 25 2.58 10.93 -17.65
C PHE A 25 2.32 10.40 -16.24
N LEU A 26 1.20 9.71 -16.02
CA LEU A 26 0.88 9.10 -14.71
C LEU A 26 1.89 8.02 -14.33
N ASN A 27 2.33 7.21 -15.30
CA ASN A 27 3.39 6.23 -15.07
C ASN A 27 4.68 6.93 -14.62
N GLN A 28 5.09 8.02 -15.28
CA GLN A 28 6.28 8.79 -14.89
C GLN A 28 6.18 9.40 -13.48
N GLN A 29 4.99 9.87 -13.08
CA GLN A 29 4.77 10.45 -11.75
C GLN A 29 4.73 9.41 -10.63
N CYS A 30 4.46 8.13 -10.94
CA CYS A 30 4.44 7.04 -9.96
C CYS A 30 5.84 6.47 -9.64
N TYR A 31 6.87 6.82 -10.41
CA TYR A 31 8.25 6.41 -10.17
C TYR A 31 9.07 7.61 -9.70
N ASP A 32 8.75 8.14 -8.52
CA ASP A 32 9.63 9.10 -7.85
C ASP A 32 11.01 8.44 -7.61
N GLU A 33 12.10 9.19 -7.79
CA GLU A 33 13.49 8.74 -7.59
C GLU A 33 13.74 8.22 -6.15
N CYS A 34 12.85 8.54 -5.21
CA CYS A 34 12.87 8.12 -3.81
C CYS A 34 11.99 6.89 -3.52
N SER A 35 11.62 6.12 -4.54
CA SER A 35 10.77 4.95 -4.36
C SER A 35 11.54 3.75 -3.79
N ILE A 36 10.99 3.16 -2.73
CA ILE A 36 11.54 2.00 -2.04
C ILE A 36 10.86 0.76 -2.59
N ASN A 37 11.66 -0.13 -3.17
CA ASN A 37 11.19 -1.43 -3.62
C ASN A 37 11.00 -2.36 -2.42
N VAL A 38 9.83 -2.99 -2.38
CA VAL A 38 9.41 -3.92 -1.34
C VAL A 38 9.01 -5.22 -2.00
N LEU A 39 9.61 -6.33 -1.57
CA LEU A 39 9.30 -7.66 -2.06
C LEU A 39 8.44 -8.40 -1.04
N ILE A 40 7.24 -8.82 -1.46
CA ILE A 40 6.32 -9.58 -0.62
C ILE A 40 5.82 -10.83 -1.33
N LYS A 41 5.46 -11.83 -0.54
CA LYS A 41 4.64 -12.97 -0.96
C LYS A 41 3.27 -12.85 -0.34
N VAL A 42 2.22 -13.09 -1.12
CA VAL A 42 0.82 -13.02 -0.65
C VAL A 42 0.06 -14.29 -1.01
N CYS A 43 -0.94 -14.63 -0.20
CA CYS A 43 -1.84 -15.74 -0.54
C CYS A 43 -2.58 -15.44 -1.85
N PRO A 44 -2.84 -16.45 -2.71
CA PRO A 44 -3.50 -16.24 -4.00
C PRO A 44 -4.86 -15.55 -3.89
N ASN A 45 -5.61 -15.81 -2.81
CA ASN A 45 -6.93 -15.23 -2.56
C ASN A 45 -6.93 -13.72 -2.30
N ILE A 46 -5.78 -13.09 -2.03
CA ILE A 46 -5.66 -11.64 -1.86
C ILE A 46 -4.82 -10.96 -2.95
N ALA A 47 -4.25 -11.74 -3.88
CA ALA A 47 -3.36 -11.22 -4.92
C ALA A 47 -4.05 -10.16 -5.80
N GLU A 48 -5.31 -10.39 -6.16
CA GLU A 48 -6.11 -9.43 -6.92
C GLU A 48 -6.34 -8.12 -6.14
N SER A 49 -6.63 -8.22 -4.84
CA SER A 49 -6.81 -7.03 -3.98
C SER A 49 -5.52 -6.21 -3.87
N VAL A 50 -4.37 -6.87 -3.77
CA VAL A 50 -3.05 -6.23 -3.76
C VAL A 50 -2.79 -5.50 -5.08
N GLN A 51 -3.00 -6.17 -6.22
CA GLN A 51 -2.82 -5.56 -7.54
C GLN A 51 -3.76 -4.37 -7.75
N ARG A 52 -5.03 -4.46 -7.33
CA ARG A 52 -5.99 -3.35 -7.46
C ARG A 52 -5.64 -2.16 -6.57
N TYR A 53 -5.16 -2.41 -5.36
CA TYR A 53 -4.84 -1.35 -4.40
C TYR A 53 -3.59 -0.56 -4.83
N TRP A 54 -2.53 -1.25 -5.21
CA TRP A 54 -1.26 -0.63 -5.59
C TRP A 54 -1.20 -0.25 -7.08
N GLY A 55 -2.04 -0.86 -7.91
CA GLY A 55 -2.16 -0.53 -9.33
C GLY A 55 -0.80 -0.63 -10.04
N PRO A 56 -0.35 0.43 -10.72
CA PRO A 56 0.95 0.46 -11.40
C PRO A 56 2.16 0.30 -10.48
N ALA A 57 2.02 0.61 -9.19
CA ALA A 57 3.10 0.45 -8.20
C ALA A 57 3.30 -1.01 -7.77
N ALA A 58 2.49 -1.95 -8.27
CA ALA A 58 2.64 -3.38 -8.05
C ALA A 58 3.02 -4.12 -9.35
N SER A 59 4.13 -4.84 -9.29
CA SER A 59 4.57 -5.79 -10.31
C SER A 59 4.43 -7.22 -9.79
N ASN A 60 3.56 -8.01 -10.42
CA ASN A 60 3.45 -9.44 -10.15
C ASN A 60 4.64 -10.18 -10.80
N LEU A 61 5.45 -10.84 -9.98
CA LEU A 61 6.64 -11.57 -10.41
C LEU A 61 6.39 -13.06 -10.66
N GLY A 62 5.16 -13.54 -10.43
CA GLY A 62 4.74 -14.92 -10.65
C GLY A 62 4.30 -15.65 -9.38
N VAL A 63 4.20 -16.97 -9.48
CA VAL A 63 3.76 -17.87 -8.40
C VAL A 63 4.93 -18.72 -7.93
N GLU A 64 5.13 -18.80 -6.61
CA GLU A 64 6.14 -19.62 -5.97
C GLU A 64 5.54 -20.37 -4.77
N SER A 65 5.51 -21.70 -4.83
CA SER A 65 5.11 -22.58 -3.71
C SER A 65 3.77 -22.18 -3.06
N ASP A 66 2.73 -21.98 -3.88
CA ASP A 66 1.39 -21.53 -3.49
C ASP A 66 1.25 -20.06 -3.03
N TRP A 67 2.29 -19.25 -3.21
CA TRP A 67 2.27 -17.81 -2.97
C TRP A 67 2.40 -17.03 -4.26
N VAL A 68 1.79 -15.85 -4.33
CA VAL A 68 2.01 -14.89 -5.42
C VAL A 68 3.07 -13.89 -4.97
N LEU A 69 4.12 -13.73 -5.78
CA LEU A 69 5.23 -12.83 -5.52
C LEU A 69 4.95 -11.46 -6.12
N PHE A 70 5.08 -10.41 -5.31
CA PHE A 70 4.92 -9.03 -5.75
C PHE A 70 6.15 -8.20 -5.38
N GLN A 71 6.59 -7.39 -6.35
CA GLN A 71 7.41 -6.22 -6.08
C GLN A 71 6.51 -4.99 -6.04
N LEU A 72 6.52 -4.29 -4.92
CA LEU A 72 5.77 -3.06 -4.69
C LEU A 72 6.73 -1.88 -4.61
N SER A 73 6.26 -0.72 -5.06
CA SER A 73 6.96 0.55 -4.93
C SER A 73 6.24 1.47 -3.94
N THR A 74 6.95 2.01 -2.95
CA THR A 74 6.39 2.91 -1.93
C THR A 74 7.36 4.02 -1.58
N SER A 75 6.84 5.21 -1.25
CA SER A 75 7.65 6.32 -0.71
C SER A 75 7.86 6.24 0.81
N SER A 76 7.15 5.35 1.51
CA SER A 76 7.22 5.22 2.97
C SER A 76 7.10 3.77 3.43
N LEU A 77 8.12 3.30 4.16
CA LEU A 77 8.08 1.99 4.82
C LEU A 77 7.09 1.96 5.99
N GLU A 78 6.85 3.09 6.65
CA GLU A 78 5.87 3.18 7.73
C GLU A 78 4.45 2.97 7.22
N TYR A 79 4.10 3.66 6.12
CA TYR A 79 2.81 3.46 5.47
C TYR A 79 2.64 2.01 5.02
N MET A 80 3.67 1.45 4.37
CA MET A 80 3.66 0.06 3.95
C MET A 80 3.47 -0.90 5.13
N ALA A 81 4.15 -0.67 6.26
CA ALA A 81 4.01 -1.51 7.44
C ALA A 81 2.57 -1.50 7.99
N HIS A 82 1.94 -0.33 8.08
CA HIS A 82 0.55 -0.21 8.50
C HIS A 82 -0.41 -0.94 7.57
N TRP A 83 -0.24 -0.77 6.26
CA TRP A 83 -1.07 -1.45 5.27
C TRP A 83 -0.92 -2.98 5.34
N LEU A 84 0.32 -3.48 5.45
CA LEU A 84 0.61 -4.92 5.54
C LEU A 84 -0.01 -5.60 6.76
N ILE A 85 -0.11 -4.90 7.89
CA ILE A 85 -0.73 -5.45 9.11
C ILE A 85 -2.20 -5.77 8.88
N GLY A 86 -2.91 -4.97 8.07
CA GLY A 86 -4.31 -5.24 7.71
C GLY A 86 -4.51 -6.53 6.92
N LEU A 87 -3.45 -7.05 6.28
CA LEU A 87 -3.51 -8.33 5.56
C LEU A 87 -3.32 -9.54 6.48
N GLY A 88 -2.77 -9.33 7.68
CA GLY A 88 -2.56 -10.36 8.71
C GLY A 88 -1.56 -11.42 8.27
N ASN A 89 -1.90 -12.70 8.47
CA ASN A 89 -1.05 -13.84 8.11
C ASN A 89 -1.05 -14.19 6.62
N ARG A 90 -1.75 -13.43 5.78
CA ARG A 90 -1.87 -13.67 4.34
C ARG A 90 -0.74 -13.05 3.52
N VAL A 91 0.23 -12.42 4.19
CA VAL A 91 1.38 -11.74 3.57
C VAL A 91 2.67 -12.06 4.32
N ILE A 92 3.76 -12.17 3.57
CA ILE A 92 5.12 -12.35 4.08
C ILE A 92 6.01 -11.29 3.42
N VAL A 93 6.71 -10.51 4.24
CA VAL A 93 7.71 -9.53 3.76
C VAL A 93 9.05 -10.21 3.54
N LEU A 94 9.52 -10.25 2.30
CA LEU A 94 10.83 -10.75 1.93
C LEU A 94 11.88 -9.65 2.08
N GLU A 95 11.64 -8.50 1.46
CA GLU A 95 12.54 -7.34 1.47
C GLU A 95 11.76 -6.02 1.52
N PRO A 96 12.36 -4.93 2.05
CA PRO A 96 13.62 -4.91 2.78
C PRO A 96 13.47 -5.47 4.20
N THR A 97 14.57 -5.96 4.78
CA THR A 97 14.57 -6.48 6.16
C THR A 97 14.16 -5.44 7.20
N GLY A 98 14.41 -4.15 6.93
CA GLY A 98 13.94 -3.03 7.75
C GLY A 98 12.42 -3.01 7.88
N LEU A 99 11.70 -3.23 6.77
CA LEU A 99 10.24 -3.28 6.76
C LEU A 99 9.71 -4.45 7.59
N ARG A 100 10.33 -5.63 7.50
CA ARG A 100 9.94 -6.79 8.31
C ARG A 100 10.00 -6.47 9.81
N LYS A 101 11.06 -5.80 10.26
CA LYS A 101 11.20 -5.37 11.66
C LYS A 101 10.11 -4.39 12.05
N GLN A 102 9.78 -3.44 11.17
CA GLN A 102 8.75 -2.44 11.41
C GLN A 102 7.35 -3.07 11.51
N VAL A 103 6.99 -3.98 10.61
CA VAL A 103 5.72 -4.74 10.67
C VAL A 103 5.59 -5.48 11.99
N VAL A 104 6.64 -6.17 12.44
CA VAL A 104 6.64 -6.89 13.73
C VAL A 104 6.48 -5.93 14.91
N ALA A 105 7.20 -4.81 14.90
CA ALA A 105 7.13 -3.81 15.97
C ALA A 105 5.72 -3.20 16.07
N THR A 106 5.15 -2.80 14.94
CA THR A 106 3.80 -2.22 14.89
C THR A 106 2.74 -3.27 15.27
N ALA A 107 2.82 -4.51 14.78
CA ALA A 107 1.89 -5.57 15.18
C ALA A 107 1.91 -5.83 16.70
N LYS A 108 3.10 -5.84 17.31
CA LYS A 108 3.24 -5.96 18.78
C LYS A 108 2.62 -4.77 19.51
N ALA A 109 2.86 -3.55 19.04
CA ALA A 109 2.29 -2.35 19.64
C ALA A 109 0.75 -2.36 19.58
N THR A 110 0.17 -2.72 18.43
CA THR A 110 -1.28 -2.86 18.25
C THR A 110 -1.86 -3.94 19.18
N TRP A 111 -1.20 -5.09 19.28
CA TRP A 111 -1.62 -6.15 20.19
C TRP A 111 -1.62 -5.69 21.66
N GLN A 112 -0.54 -5.05 22.10
CA GLN A 112 -0.43 -4.51 23.46
C GLN A 112 -1.49 -3.46 23.76
N HIS A 113 -1.82 -2.61 22.79
CA HIS A 113 -2.88 -1.61 22.91
C HIS A 113 -4.24 -2.28 23.13
N HIS A 114 -4.60 -3.29 22.33
CA HIS A 114 -5.85 -4.03 22.49
C HIS A 114 -5.91 -4.81 23.81
N GLN A 115 -4.80 -5.42 24.25
CA GLN A 115 -4.77 -6.10 25.55
C GLN A 115 -5.06 -5.15 26.71
N LYS A 116 -4.52 -3.94 26.67
CA LYS A 116 -4.79 -2.91 27.69
C LYS A 116 -6.26 -2.51 27.72
N MET A 117 -6.87 -2.29 26.54
CA MET A 117 -8.29 -1.94 26.43
C MET A 117 -9.22 -3.01 27.01
N LEU A 118 -8.97 -4.28 26.67
CA LEU A 118 -9.74 -5.40 27.20
C LEU A 118 -9.59 -5.56 28.73
N SER A 119 -8.42 -5.25 29.27
CA SER A 119 -8.15 -5.30 30.71
C SER A 119 -8.78 -4.13 31.47
N SER A 120 -9.00 -2.99 30.82
CA SER A 120 -9.69 -1.84 31.42
C SER A 120 -11.22 -1.96 31.37
N GLU A 121 -11.78 -2.63 30.37
CA GLU A 121 -13.21 -2.89 30.27
C GLU A 121 -13.69 -3.95 31.29
N SER A 122 -12.84 -4.93 31.63
CA SER A 122 -13.19 -5.95 32.65
C SER A 122 -13.20 -5.42 34.09
N LEU A 123 -12.69 -4.21 34.34
CA LEU A 123 -12.73 -3.54 35.64
C LEU A 123 -13.99 -2.68 35.83
N LEU A 124 -14.85 -2.58 34.81
CA LEU A 124 -16.09 -1.78 34.81
C LEU A 124 -17.37 -2.65 34.82
N THR A 125 -17.23 -3.98 34.92
CA THR A 125 -18.33 -4.96 35.12
C THR A 125 -18.12 -5.72 36.41
#